data_AF-A0A1B1AZL5-F1
#
_entry.id   AF-A0A1B1AZL5-F1
#
_cell.length_a   1.000
_cell.length_b   1.000
_cell.length_c   1.000
_cell.angle_alpha   90.00
_cell.angle_beta   90.00
_cell.angle_gamma   90.00
#
_symmetry.space_group_name_H-M   'P 1'
#
loop_
_entity.id
_entity.type
_entity.pdbx_description
1 polymer ?
#
loop_
_entity_poly.entity_id
_entity_poly.type
_entity_poly.pdbx_seq_one_letter_code
_entity_poly.pdbx_strand_id
1 'polypeptide(L)'
;MTSPHPRRRPQRRSEIPRGPQQTAGLQEVRDALPPAPGSCTVAPAPLPADEGVPPELLALVTYHCRHINAYLARAQHLKTLHGDSMKQWQRLVLYALTDALAHNHLLVGTLAAYLQRQDLDADLLRRYLQSPDPDRYITGEAVEHLDGLTGAVPEEAAEPVWTGIGRRIARDGG
;
A
#
# COMPACT_ATOMS: atom_id res chain seq x y z
N MET A 1 33.97 -34.16 -40.77
CA MET A 1 34.00 -32.79 -40.22
C MET A 1 32.81 -32.63 -39.28
N THR A 2 33.04 -32.68 -37.97
CA THR A 2 32.01 -32.53 -36.94
C THR A 2 32.25 -31.20 -36.22
N SER A 3 31.27 -30.30 -36.28
CA SER A 3 31.31 -28.99 -35.63
C SER A 3 30.93 -29.13 -34.14
N PRO A 4 31.66 -28.55 -33.18
CA PRO A 4 31.33 -28.65 -31.76
C PRO A 4 30.41 -27.51 -31.33
N HIS A 5 29.20 -27.83 -30.86
CA HIS A 5 28.31 -26.84 -30.24
C HIS A 5 28.87 -26.34 -28.90
N PRO A 6 28.82 -25.02 -28.60
CA PRO A 6 29.27 -24.51 -27.31
C PRO A 6 28.24 -24.78 -26.22
N ARG A 7 28.73 -25.29 -25.09
CA ARG A 7 27.99 -25.65 -23.88
C ARG A 7 27.24 -24.44 -23.30
N ARG A 8 25.94 -24.62 -22.98
CA ARG A 8 25.14 -23.69 -22.15
C ARG A 8 25.84 -23.50 -20.79
N ARG A 9 26.16 -22.25 -20.44
CA ARG A 9 26.59 -21.89 -19.07
C ARG A 9 25.40 -22.06 -18.13
N PRO A 10 25.55 -22.72 -16.97
CA PRO A 10 24.52 -22.67 -15.94
C PRO A 10 24.43 -21.23 -15.43
N GLN A 11 23.24 -20.64 -15.50
CA GLN A 11 22.92 -19.39 -14.82
C GLN A 11 23.30 -19.57 -13.35
N ARG A 12 24.27 -18.79 -12.87
CA ARG A 12 24.48 -18.61 -11.43
C ARG A 12 23.17 -18.03 -10.90
N ARG A 13 22.35 -18.87 -10.26
CA ARG A 13 21.34 -18.41 -9.30
C ARG A 13 22.13 -17.59 -8.28
N SER A 14 21.95 -16.27 -8.29
CA SER A 14 22.34 -15.46 -7.16
C SER A 14 21.53 -15.98 -5.98
N GLU A 15 22.21 -16.66 -5.06
CA GLU A 15 21.68 -16.90 -3.73
C GLU A 15 21.58 -15.52 -3.08
N ILE A 16 20.43 -14.85 -3.28
CA ILE A 16 20.04 -13.72 -2.45
C ILE A 16 20.01 -14.30 -1.03
N PRO A 17 20.84 -13.82 -0.09
CA PRO A 17 20.82 -14.32 1.27
C PRO A 17 19.42 -14.13 1.82
N ARG A 18 18.66 -15.22 1.95
CA ARG A 18 17.39 -15.20 2.69
C ARG A 18 17.79 -15.13 4.15
N GLY A 19 17.82 -13.91 4.69
CA GLY A 19 17.93 -13.70 6.13
C GLY A 19 16.83 -14.47 6.87
N PRO A 20 16.96 -14.63 8.19
CA PRO A 20 15.95 -15.33 8.99
C PRO A 20 14.55 -14.75 8.73
N GLN A 21 13.55 -15.62 8.56
CA GLN A 21 12.17 -15.20 8.38
C GLN A 21 11.66 -14.62 9.70
N GLN A 22 11.62 -13.28 9.78
CA GLN A 22 11.25 -12.53 11.00
C GLN A 22 9.73 -12.31 11.12
N THR A 23 8.90 -13.30 10.76
CA THR A 23 7.44 -13.13 10.73
C THR A 23 6.87 -12.74 12.10
N ALA A 24 7.39 -13.32 13.18
CA ALA A 24 7.02 -12.96 14.55
C ALA A 24 7.41 -11.50 14.91
N GLY A 25 8.63 -11.08 14.57
CA GLY A 25 9.06 -9.70 14.82
C GLY A 25 8.23 -8.66 14.03
N LEU A 26 7.81 -9.00 12.80
CA LEU A 26 6.91 -8.12 12.04
C LEU A 26 5.52 -8.04 12.66
N GLN A 27 5.05 -9.08 13.34
CA GLN A 27 3.79 -9.06 14.08
C GLN A 27 3.91 -8.13 15.29
N GLU A 28 4.99 -8.24 16.08
CA GLU A 28 5.24 -7.35 17.22
C GLU A 28 5.31 -5.88 16.79
N VAL A 29 5.96 -5.58 15.66
CA VAL A 29 6.00 -4.22 15.10
C VAL A 29 4.60 -3.71 14.76
N ARG A 30 3.75 -4.55 14.16
CA ARG A 30 2.37 -4.19 13.82
C ARG A 30 1.53 -3.97 15.07
N ASP A 31 1.67 -4.84 16.07
CA ASP A 31 0.93 -4.78 17.33
C ASP A 31 1.32 -3.55 18.17
N ALA A 32 2.53 -3.02 17.98
CA ALA A 32 3.01 -1.79 18.62
C ALA A 32 2.56 -0.49 17.94
N LEU A 33 1.99 -0.54 16.72
CA LEU A 33 1.47 0.66 16.06
C LEU A 33 0.28 1.23 16.85
N PRO A 34 0.26 2.53 17.16
CA PRO A 34 -0.91 3.14 17.79
C PRO A 34 -2.11 3.12 16.82
N PRO A 35 -3.35 3.14 17.34
CA PRO A 35 -4.53 3.45 16.54
C PRO A 35 -4.34 4.77 15.79
N ALA A 36 -4.88 4.86 14.57
CA ALA A 36 -4.77 6.09 13.82
C ALA A 36 -5.66 7.16 14.47
N PRO A 37 -5.16 8.40 14.66
CA PRO A 37 -6.01 9.50 15.06
C PRO A 37 -7.04 9.76 13.96
N GLY A 38 -8.32 9.82 14.32
CA GLY A 38 -9.40 9.93 13.33
C GLY A 38 -9.76 8.60 12.69
N SER A 39 -9.75 7.50 13.46
CA SER A 39 -10.34 6.24 13.02
C SER A 39 -11.81 6.44 12.65
N CYS A 40 -12.23 5.81 11.57
CA CYS A 40 -13.59 5.93 11.06
C CYS A 40 -14.20 4.55 10.87
N THR A 41 -15.44 4.38 11.31
CA THR A 41 -16.25 3.22 10.94
C THR A 41 -16.98 3.54 9.63
N VAL A 42 -16.81 2.67 8.64
CA VAL A 42 -17.49 2.79 7.35
C VAL A 42 -18.83 2.07 7.41
N ALA A 43 -19.90 2.77 7.05
CA ALA A 43 -21.23 2.17 6.96
C ALA A 43 -21.29 1.14 5.81
N PRO A 44 -22.01 0.02 5.97
CA PRO A 44 -22.24 -0.93 4.89
C PRO A 44 -22.94 -0.26 3.69
N ALA A 45 -22.53 -0.63 2.48
CA ALA A 45 -23.17 -0.22 1.24
C ALA A 45 -23.66 -1.45 0.46
N PRO A 46 -24.63 -1.28 -0.48
CA PRO A 46 -25.08 -2.39 -1.32
C PRO A 46 -23.90 -3.03 -2.05
N LEU A 47 -23.82 -4.37 -1.97
CA LEU A 47 -22.82 -5.14 -2.69
C LEU A 47 -22.97 -4.89 -4.20
N PRO A 48 -21.87 -4.70 -4.95
CA PRO A 48 -21.94 -4.66 -6.40
C PRO A 48 -22.49 -5.99 -6.93
N ALA A 49 -23.23 -5.94 -8.04
CA ALA A 49 -23.91 -7.10 -8.61
C ALA A 49 -22.97 -8.15 -9.23
N ASP A 50 -21.66 -7.86 -9.32
CA ASP A 50 -20.64 -8.72 -9.90
C ASP A 50 -19.72 -9.26 -8.81
N GLU A 51 -19.41 -10.57 -8.85
CA GLU A 51 -18.52 -11.26 -7.91
C GLU A 51 -17.02 -10.99 -8.21
N GLY A 52 -16.72 -10.27 -9.30
CA GLY A 52 -15.36 -9.90 -9.68
C GLY A 52 -14.69 -8.87 -8.75
N VAL A 53 -13.36 -8.86 -8.73
CA VAL A 53 -12.59 -7.78 -8.08
C VAL A 53 -12.81 -6.49 -8.87
N PRO A 54 -13.31 -5.40 -8.25
CA PRO A 54 -13.53 -4.15 -8.97
C PRO A 54 -12.24 -3.62 -9.60
N PRO A 55 -12.25 -3.19 -10.87
CA PRO A 55 -11.07 -2.69 -11.56
C PRO A 55 -10.43 -1.49 -10.85
N GLU A 56 -11.23 -0.68 -10.16
CA GLU A 56 -10.76 0.47 -9.39
C GLU A 56 -9.87 0.04 -8.21
N LEU A 57 -10.12 -1.13 -7.59
CA LEU A 57 -9.24 -1.66 -6.54
C LEU A 57 -7.90 -2.13 -7.12
N LEU A 58 -7.89 -2.69 -8.33
CA LEU A 58 -6.65 -3.07 -9.02
C LEU A 58 -5.84 -1.83 -9.43
N ALA A 59 -6.52 -0.78 -9.90
CA ALA A 59 -5.93 0.51 -10.21
C ALA A 59 -5.32 1.16 -8.96
N LEU A 60 -6.02 1.11 -7.83
CA LEU A 60 -5.56 1.56 -6.52
C LEU A 60 -4.25 0.84 -6.12
N VAL A 61 -4.24 -0.50 -6.15
CA VAL A 61 -3.04 -1.29 -5.82
C VAL A 61 -1.88 -0.89 -6.73
N THR A 62 -2.12 -0.81 -8.04
CA THR A 62 -1.10 -0.44 -9.02
C THR A 62 -0.54 0.96 -8.76
N TYR A 63 -1.41 1.94 -8.50
CA TYR A 63 -1.03 3.31 -8.23
C TYR A 63 -0.11 3.43 -7.01
N HIS A 64 -0.50 2.81 -5.89
CA HIS A 64 0.27 2.88 -4.64
C HIS A 64 1.55 2.06 -4.74
N CYS A 65 1.53 0.86 -5.31
CA CYS A 65 2.74 0.05 -5.51
C CYS A 65 3.78 0.79 -6.36
N ARG A 66 3.35 1.51 -7.41
CA ARG A 66 4.27 2.33 -8.22
C ARG A 66 4.95 3.42 -7.40
N HIS A 67 4.20 4.15 -6.57
CA HIS A 67 4.77 5.21 -5.72
C HIS A 67 5.68 4.64 -4.64
N ILE A 68 5.24 3.61 -3.92
CA ILE A 68 6.04 2.91 -2.90
C ILE A 68 7.37 2.46 -3.51
N ASN A 69 7.34 1.78 -4.65
CA ASN A 69 8.56 1.32 -5.31
C ASN A 69 9.45 2.47 -5.77
N ALA A 70 8.90 3.59 -6.24
CA ALA A 70 9.67 4.77 -6.61
C ALA A 70 10.39 5.39 -5.39
N TYR A 71 9.71 5.48 -4.24
CA TYR A 71 10.30 5.98 -3.00
C TYR A 71 11.35 5.03 -2.42
N LEU A 72 11.09 3.73 -2.42
CA LEU A 72 12.08 2.73 -2.00
C LEU A 72 13.31 2.73 -2.91
N ALA A 73 13.10 2.82 -4.23
CA ALA A 73 14.19 2.98 -5.18
C ALA A 73 14.98 4.25 -4.89
N ARG A 74 14.31 5.40 -4.68
CA ARG A 74 14.98 6.64 -4.28
C ARG A 74 15.83 6.44 -3.02
N ALA A 75 15.29 5.84 -1.97
CA ALA A 75 16.00 5.58 -0.72
C ALA A 75 17.31 4.79 -0.93
N GLN A 76 17.28 3.76 -1.77
CA GLN A 76 18.46 2.94 -2.09
C GLN A 76 19.54 3.73 -2.85
N HIS A 77 19.14 4.64 -3.75
CA HIS A 77 20.07 5.39 -4.59
C HIS A 77 20.59 6.68 -3.94
N LEU A 78 20.08 7.11 -2.78
CA LEU A 78 20.52 8.37 -2.15
C LEU A 78 22.00 8.38 -1.75
N LYS A 79 22.60 7.22 -1.47
CA LYS A 79 24.05 7.13 -1.15
C LYS A 79 24.92 7.53 -2.34
N THR A 80 24.48 7.24 -3.57
CA THR A 80 25.25 7.58 -4.78
C THR A 80 25.15 9.07 -5.12
N LEU A 81 24.14 9.78 -4.61
CA LEU A 81 23.85 11.18 -4.92
C LEU A 81 24.41 12.18 -3.88
N HIS A 82 24.51 11.79 -2.60
CA HIS A 82 24.88 12.71 -1.50
C HIS A 82 26.17 12.31 -0.78
N GLY A 83 27.10 11.75 -1.54
CA GLY A 83 28.25 10.89 -1.18
C GLY A 83 29.07 11.14 0.09
N ASP A 84 28.92 12.22 0.85
CA ASP A 84 29.77 12.51 2.02
C ASP A 84 29.02 13.05 3.26
N SER A 85 27.72 13.35 3.18
CA SER A 85 26.97 13.90 4.33
C SER A 85 26.03 12.88 4.93
N MET A 86 26.46 12.23 6.01
CA MET A 86 25.62 11.28 6.77
C MET A 86 24.31 11.92 7.22
N LYS A 87 24.35 13.18 7.68
CA LYS A 87 23.14 13.92 8.11
C LYS A 87 22.15 14.13 6.97
N GLN A 88 22.64 14.49 5.78
CA GLN A 88 21.79 14.69 4.62
C GLN A 88 21.22 13.38 4.10
N TRP A 89 22.04 12.31 4.06
CA TRP A 89 21.58 10.98 3.70
C TRP A 89 20.49 10.50 4.66
N GLN A 90 20.69 10.59 5.98
CA GLN A 90 19.70 10.24 7.01
C GLN A 90 18.38 10.98 6.80
N ARG A 91 18.44 12.30 6.60
CA ARG A 91 17.23 13.10 6.38
C ARG A 91 16.45 12.63 5.16
N LEU A 92 17.13 12.48 4.02
CA LEU A 92 16.48 12.17 2.75
C LEU A 92 16.01 10.71 2.66
N VAL A 93 16.77 9.78 3.24
CA VAL A 93 16.35 8.37 3.29
C VAL A 93 15.12 8.22 4.15
N LEU A 94 15.07 8.89 5.31
CA LEU A 94 13.89 8.85 6.17
C LEU A 94 12.68 9.49 5.50
N TYR A 95 12.81 10.62 4.81
CA TYR A 95 11.70 11.21 4.03
C TYR A 95 11.13 10.23 3.00
N ALA A 96 11.99 9.59 2.20
CA ALA A 96 11.52 8.63 1.21
C ALA A 96 10.84 7.42 1.85
N LEU A 97 11.38 6.90 2.97
CA LEU A 97 10.79 5.76 3.66
C LEU A 97 9.47 6.11 4.36
N THR A 98 9.33 7.33 4.90
CA THR A 98 8.06 7.79 5.48
C THR A 98 7.00 8.03 4.40
N ASP A 99 7.37 8.55 3.23
CA ASP A 99 6.44 8.69 2.10
C ASP A 99 5.96 7.32 1.61
N ALA A 100 6.87 6.35 1.50
CA ALA A 100 6.51 4.97 1.16
C ALA A 100 5.58 4.35 2.21
N LEU A 101 5.84 4.59 3.50
CA LEU A 101 5.01 4.12 4.60
C LEU A 101 3.61 4.74 4.54
N ALA A 102 3.49 6.05 4.27
CA ALA A 102 2.21 6.74 4.15
C ALA A 102 1.38 6.18 2.98
N HIS A 103 1.99 5.95 1.82
CA HIS A 103 1.31 5.29 0.70
C HIS A 103 0.85 3.88 1.04
N ASN A 104 1.63 3.13 1.81
CA ASN A 104 1.26 1.78 2.23
C ASN A 104 0.10 1.79 3.23
N HIS A 105 0.12 2.71 4.22
CA HIS A 105 -0.98 2.88 5.16
C HIS A 105 -2.28 3.28 4.45
N LEU A 106 -2.23 4.25 3.54
CA LEU A 106 -3.42 4.68 2.80
C LEU A 106 -3.97 3.55 1.91
N LEU A 107 -3.10 2.78 1.24
CA LEU A 107 -3.52 1.62 0.46
C LEU A 107 -4.24 0.57 1.32
N VAL A 108 -3.60 0.16 2.42
CA VAL A 108 -4.17 -0.85 3.34
C VAL A 108 -5.48 -0.34 3.95
N GLY A 109 -5.51 0.92 4.38
CA GLY A 109 -6.68 1.57 4.95
C GLY A 109 -7.85 1.64 3.96
N THR A 110 -7.59 2.03 2.71
CA THR A 110 -8.63 2.14 1.66
C THR A 110 -9.23 0.76 1.36
N LEU A 111 -8.38 -0.29 1.28
CA LEU A 111 -8.86 -1.66 1.07
C LEU A 111 -9.63 -2.20 2.28
N ALA A 112 -9.18 -1.91 3.51
CA ALA A 112 -9.88 -2.29 4.73
C ALA A 112 -11.24 -1.58 4.84
N ALA A 113 -11.29 -0.29 4.53
CA ALA A 113 -12.51 0.50 4.43
C ALA A 113 -13.48 -0.09 3.40
N TYR A 114 -12.97 -0.53 2.24
CA TYR A 114 -13.78 -1.18 1.22
C TYR A 114 -14.39 -2.49 1.76
N LEU A 115 -13.57 -3.35 2.38
CA LEU A 115 -14.04 -4.61 2.94
C LEU A 115 -15.07 -4.41 4.05
N GLN A 116 -14.86 -3.42 4.94
CA GLN A 116 -15.84 -3.05 5.96
C GLN A 116 -17.15 -2.54 5.33
N ARG A 117 -17.05 -1.74 4.26
CA ARG A 117 -18.22 -1.27 3.49
C ARG A 117 -18.98 -2.43 2.82
N GLN A 118 -18.31 -3.52 2.46
CA GLN A 118 -18.94 -4.75 1.95
C GLN A 118 -19.45 -5.67 3.08
N ASP A 119 -19.54 -5.17 4.31
CA ASP A 119 -20.02 -5.91 5.49
C ASP A 119 -19.17 -7.17 5.79
N LEU A 120 -17.85 -7.11 5.51
CA LEU A 120 -16.94 -8.18 5.89
C LEU A 120 -16.93 -8.33 7.41
N ASP A 121 -17.07 -9.57 7.87
CA ASP A 121 -16.95 -9.93 9.29
C ASP A 121 -15.69 -9.33 9.94
N ALA A 122 -15.88 -8.72 11.10
CA ALA A 122 -14.83 -7.97 11.80
C ALA A 122 -13.65 -8.87 12.21
N ASP A 123 -13.90 -10.13 12.58
CA ASP A 123 -12.83 -11.08 12.92
C ASP A 123 -12.04 -11.50 11.68
N LEU A 124 -12.72 -11.63 10.54
CA LEU A 124 -12.07 -11.87 9.26
C LEU A 124 -11.21 -10.66 8.83
N LEU A 125 -11.71 -9.43 8.99
CA LEU A 125 -10.95 -8.20 8.72
C LEU A 125 -9.69 -8.10 9.60
N ARG A 126 -9.80 -8.38 10.91
CA ARG A 126 -8.65 -8.46 11.83
C ARG A 126 -7.61 -9.48 11.36
N ARG A 127 -8.05 -10.66 10.92
CA ARG A 127 -7.14 -11.70 10.38
C ARG A 127 -6.46 -11.27 9.09
N TYR A 128 -7.18 -10.62 8.17
CA TYR A 128 -6.60 -10.14 6.91
C TYR A 128 -5.56 -9.04 7.14
N LEU A 129 -5.85 -8.11 8.05
CA LEU A 129 -4.91 -7.06 8.45
C LEU A 129 -3.79 -7.59 9.34
N GLN A 130 -3.93 -8.80 9.88
CA GLN A 130 -3.06 -9.37 10.90
C GLN A 130 -2.87 -8.37 12.06
N SER A 131 -3.98 -7.76 12.49
CA SER A 131 -4.04 -6.76 13.55
C SER A 131 -5.27 -7.03 14.42
N PRO A 132 -5.15 -6.99 15.75
CA PRO A 132 -6.31 -7.08 16.64
C PRO A 132 -7.26 -5.87 16.50
N ASP A 133 -6.74 -4.76 15.97
CA ASP A 133 -7.42 -3.48 15.87
C ASP A 133 -7.35 -2.93 14.43
N PRO A 134 -8.43 -3.05 13.63
CA PRO A 134 -8.50 -2.52 12.28
C PRO A 134 -8.44 -0.99 12.19
N ASP A 135 -8.80 -0.28 13.26
CA ASP A 135 -8.87 1.19 13.31
C ASP A 135 -7.48 1.83 13.19
N ARG A 136 -6.42 1.04 13.33
CA ARG A 136 -5.03 1.43 13.00
C ARG A 136 -4.82 1.79 11.54
N TYR A 137 -5.69 1.31 10.65
CA TYR A 137 -5.57 1.49 9.22
C TYR A 137 -6.76 2.26 8.61
N ILE A 138 -7.96 2.11 9.15
CA ILE A 138 -9.18 2.75 8.61
C ILE A 138 -9.30 4.18 9.16
N THR A 139 -8.68 5.13 8.46
CA THR A 139 -8.71 6.57 8.79
C THR A 139 -9.72 7.33 7.94
N GLY A 140 -10.07 8.56 8.34
CA GLY A 140 -10.91 9.44 7.53
C GLY A 140 -10.39 9.63 6.10
N GLU A 141 -9.08 9.83 5.93
CA GLU A 141 -8.45 9.96 4.60
C GLU A 141 -8.63 8.69 3.76
N ALA A 142 -8.56 7.51 4.37
CA ALA A 142 -8.78 6.25 3.67
C ALA A 142 -10.25 6.10 3.22
N VAL A 143 -11.19 6.61 4.02
CA VAL A 143 -12.63 6.63 3.67
C VAL A 143 -12.89 7.62 2.54
N GLU A 144 -12.38 8.85 2.63
CA GLU A 144 -12.46 9.86 1.55
C GLU A 144 -11.85 9.33 0.25
N HIS A 145 -10.70 8.66 0.35
CA HIS A 145 -10.04 8.06 -0.80
C HIS A 145 -10.90 6.97 -1.46
N LEU A 146 -11.53 6.12 -0.65
CA LEU A 146 -12.48 5.11 -1.10
C LEU A 146 -13.73 5.73 -1.74
N ASP A 147 -14.24 6.81 -1.16
CA ASP A 147 -15.39 7.58 -1.65
C ASP A 147 -15.13 8.14 -3.04
N GLY A 148 -13.95 8.73 -3.23
CA GLY A 148 -13.47 9.14 -4.56
C GLY A 148 -13.38 7.97 -5.54
N LEU A 149 -12.84 6.84 -5.09
CA LEU A 149 -12.62 5.64 -5.91
C LEU A 149 -13.94 5.00 -6.36
N THR A 150 -14.95 4.99 -5.51
CA THR A 150 -16.25 4.34 -5.74
C THR A 150 -17.34 5.29 -6.23
N GLY A 151 -17.06 6.59 -6.29
CA GLY A 151 -18.03 7.61 -6.69
C GLY A 151 -19.09 7.92 -5.62
N ALA A 152 -18.90 7.47 -4.38
CA ALA A 152 -19.71 7.88 -3.24
C ALA A 152 -19.26 9.29 -2.85
N VAL A 153 -19.92 10.34 -3.35
CA VAL A 153 -19.48 11.72 -3.10
C VAL A 153 -20.26 12.31 -1.91
N PRO A 154 -19.59 12.91 -0.92
CA PRO A 154 -20.27 13.78 0.05
C PRO A 154 -20.78 15.04 -0.66
N GLU A 155 -22.03 15.44 -0.44
CA GLU A 155 -22.51 16.78 -0.80
C GLU A 155 -21.80 17.85 0.05
N GLU A 156 -20.54 18.15 -0.27
CA GLU A 156 -19.74 19.18 0.39
C GLU A 156 -19.37 20.30 -0.57
N ALA A 157 -19.27 21.53 -0.04
CA ALA A 157 -19.00 22.74 -0.82
C ALA A 157 -17.58 22.74 -1.44
N ALA A 158 -16.64 22.01 -0.85
CA ALA A 158 -15.29 21.80 -1.38
C ALA A 158 -14.93 20.32 -1.24
N GLU A 159 -14.59 19.69 -2.36
CA GLU A 159 -14.19 18.28 -2.39
C GLU A 159 -12.92 18.01 -1.55
N PRO A 160 -12.93 17.00 -0.67
CA PRO A 160 -11.74 16.57 0.04
C PRO A 160 -10.62 16.11 -0.91
N VAL A 161 -9.37 16.35 -0.54
CA VAL A 161 -8.19 16.04 -1.37
C VAL A 161 -8.15 14.57 -1.77
N TRP A 162 -8.41 13.68 -0.81
CA TRP A 162 -8.33 12.24 -1.04
C TRP A 162 -9.47 11.73 -1.91
N THR A 163 -10.66 12.31 -1.82
CA THR A 163 -11.76 12.07 -2.76
C THR A 163 -11.34 12.39 -4.20
N GLY A 164 -10.69 13.54 -4.42
CA GLY A 164 -10.18 13.92 -5.74
C GLY A 164 -9.13 12.94 -6.29
N ILE A 165 -8.21 12.47 -5.44
CA ILE A 165 -7.17 11.49 -5.81
C ILE A 165 -7.79 10.13 -6.14
N GLY A 166 -8.69 9.61 -5.29
CA GLY A 166 -9.36 8.33 -5.52
C GLY A 166 -10.12 8.32 -6.84
N ARG A 167 -10.83 9.41 -7.15
CA ARG A 167 -11.54 9.56 -8.43
C ARG A 167 -10.60 9.57 -9.62
N ARG A 168 -9.45 10.24 -9.49
CA ARG A 168 -8.45 10.25 -10.55
C ARG A 168 -7.91 8.84 -10.80
N ILE A 169 -7.65 8.06 -9.76
CA ILE A 169 -7.19 6.67 -9.89
C ILE A 169 -8.25 5.83 -10.61
N ALA A 170 -9.53 5.94 -10.22
CA ALA A 170 -10.63 5.23 -10.89
C ALA A 170 -10.71 5.56 -12.39
N ARG A 171 -10.55 6.85 -12.75
CA ARG A 171 -10.55 7.30 -14.15
C ARG A 171 -9.33 6.84 -14.95
N ASP A 172 -8.15 6.86 -14.34
CA ASP A 172 -6.89 6.52 -15.02
C ASP A 172 -6.69 4.99 -15.15
N GLY A 173 -7.44 4.18 -14.39
CA GLY A 173 -7.33 2.71 -14.37
C GLY A 173 -8.51 1.95 -14.95
N GLY A 174 -9.61 2.64 -15.31
CA GLY A 174 -10.77 2.07 -16.00
C GLY A 174 -10.67 2.08 -17.53
#